data_AF-A0A9P9NRI9-F1
#
_entry.id   AF-A0A9P9NRI9-F1
#
_cell.length_a   1.000
_cell.length_b   1.000
_cell.length_c   1.000
_cell.angle_alpha   90.00
_cell.angle_beta   90.00
_cell.angle_gamma   90.00
#
_symmetry.space_group_name_H-M   'P 1'
#
loop_
_entity.id
_entity.type
_entity.pdbx_description
1 polymer ?
#
loop_
_entity_poly.entity_id
_entity_poly.type
_entity_poly.pdbx_seq_one_letter_code
_entity_poly.pdbx_strand_id
1 'polypeptide(L)'
;NDELAASDAWRWVLSRQISFFAKEEEFKGLLKWIGEENPFFERLITLAGSFDFSANPRKPFEHWEFVDASFRDLVGRMTALDPVKRITAKDALMHPWFSAD
;
A
#
# COMPACT_ATOMS: atom_id res chain seq x y z
N ASN A 1 12.55 -17.81 -2.11
CA ASN A 1 11.18 -17.66 -1.57
C ASN A 1 10.23 -18.16 -2.64
N ASP A 2 9.83 -19.43 -2.55
CA ASP A 2 9.13 -20.13 -3.63
C ASP A 2 7.76 -19.53 -3.94
N GLU A 3 7.17 -18.81 -2.96
CA GLU A 3 5.93 -18.03 -3.09
C GLU A 3 5.95 -16.98 -4.21
N LEU A 4 7.12 -16.42 -4.56
CA LEU A 4 7.24 -15.40 -5.61
C LEU A 4 7.44 -16.00 -7.00
N ALA A 5 7.70 -17.30 -7.10
CA ALA A 5 7.83 -18.02 -8.37
C ALA A 5 6.52 -18.68 -8.83
N ALA A 6 5.47 -18.62 -7.99
CA ALA A 6 4.17 -19.22 -8.27
C ALA A 6 3.29 -18.36 -9.19
N SER A 7 2.34 -18.99 -9.88
CA SER A 7 1.38 -18.29 -10.76
C SER A 7 0.44 -17.35 -10.00
N ASP A 8 0.31 -17.52 -8.69
CA ASP A 8 -0.46 -16.68 -7.77
C ASP A 8 0.40 -15.73 -6.94
N ALA A 9 1.67 -15.50 -7.32
CA ALA A 9 2.57 -14.56 -6.64
C ALA A 9 1.99 -13.15 -6.43
N TRP A 10 1.06 -12.73 -7.31
CA TRP A 10 0.31 -11.48 -7.17
C TRP A 10 -0.39 -11.37 -5.81
N ARG A 11 -0.89 -12.48 -5.24
CA ARG A 11 -1.60 -12.51 -3.97
C ARG A 11 -0.68 -12.05 -2.83
N TRP A 12 0.54 -12.54 -2.82
CA TRP A 12 1.55 -12.24 -1.81
C TRP A 12 2.06 -10.80 -1.90
N VAL A 13 2.19 -10.28 -3.13
CA VAL A 13 2.60 -8.89 -3.38
C VAL A 13 1.48 -7.93 -2.97
N LEU A 14 0.25 -8.16 -3.44
CA LEU A 14 -0.88 -7.28 -3.13
C LEU A 14 -1.26 -7.32 -1.66
N SER A 15 -1.20 -8.49 -1.01
CA SER A 15 -1.41 -8.60 0.44
C SER A 15 -0.41 -7.73 1.22
N ARG A 16 0.88 -7.76 0.85
CA ARG A 16 1.89 -6.89 1.49
C ARG A 16 1.61 -5.40 1.27
N GLN A 17 1.22 -5.00 0.05
CA GLN A 17 0.85 -3.61 -0.24
C GLN A 17 -0.35 -3.14 0.61
N ILE A 18 -1.38 -3.98 0.73
CA ILE A 18 -2.56 -3.66 1.55
C ILE A 18 -2.19 -3.62 3.05
N SER A 19 -1.38 -4.57 3.52
CA SER A 19 -0.94 -4.63 4.92
C SER A 19 -0.15 -3.39 5.33
N PHE A 20 0.70 -2.87 4.44
CA PHE A 20 1.60 -1.76 4.74
C PHE A 20 0.98 -0.39 4.47
N PHE A 21 0.21 -0.24 3.39
CA PHE A 21 -0.14 1.09 2.87
C PHE A 21 -1.64 1.36 2.75
N ALA A 22 -2.53 0.37 2.90
CA ALA A 22 -3.95 0.63 2.75
C ALA A 22 -4.49 1.52 3.88
N LYS A 23 -5.05 2.66 3.50
CA LYS A 23 -5.97 3.45 4.33
C LYS A 23 -7.38 3.25 3.79
N GLU A 24 -8.39 3.20 4.65
CA GLU A 24 -9.75 2.83 4.25
C GLU A 24 -10.25 3.66 3.06
N GLU A 25 -10.14 4.98 3.15
CA GLU A 25 -10.59 5.89 2.09
C GLU A 25 -9.74 5.79 0.81
N GLU A 26 -8.45 5.49 0.93
CA GLU A 26 -7.59 5.31 -0.24
C GLU A 26 -7.84 3.98 -0.96
N PHE A 27 -8.15 2.94 -0.19
CA PHE A 27 -8.52 1.64 -0.73
C PHE A 27 -9.84 1.71 -1.51
N LYS A 28 -10.84 2.43 -0.98
CA LYS A 28 -12.08 2.74 -1.73
C LYS A 28 -11.77 3.51 -3.03
N GLY A 29 -10.84 4.47 -2.98
CA GLY A 29 -10.37 5.20 -4.16
C GLY A 29 -9.74 4.30 -5.22
N LEU A 30 -8.89 3.34 -4.81
CA LEU A 30 -8.33 2.33 -5.70
C LEU A 30 -9.42 1.47 -6.35
N LEU A 31 -10.36 0.94 -5.56
CA LEU A 31 -11.47 0.12 -6.08
C LEU A 31 -12.31 0.88 -7.11
N LYS A 32 -12.64 2.14 -6.82
CA LYS A 32 -13.34 3.03 -7.76
C LYS A 32 -12.55 3.22 -9.06
N TRP A 33 -11.24 3.39 -8.96
CA TRP A 33 -10.38 3.63 -10.12
C TRP A 33 -10.27 2.41 -11.04
N ILE A 34 -10.14 1.19 -10.48
CA ILE A 34 -10.05 -0.04 -11.30
C ILE A 34 -11.40 -0.49 -11.86
N GLY A 35 -12.51 -0.18 -11.18
CA GLY A 35 -13.87 -0.59 -11.56
C GLY A 35 -14.20 -2.05 -11.25
N GLU A 36 -15.51 -2.35 -11.08
CA GLU A 36 -16.02 -3.67 -10.69
C GLU A 36 -15.77 -4.77 -11.73
N GLU A 37 -15.68 -4.42 -13.01
CA GLU A 37 -15.39 -5.38 -14.09
C GLU A 37 -13.93 -5.86 -14.07
N ASN A 38 -13.05 -5.20 -13.31
CA ASN A 38 -11.65 -5.60 -13.23
C ASN A 38 -11.53 -6.90 -12.41
N PRO A 39 -10.80 -7.93 -12.92
CA PRO A 39 -10.65 -9.20 -12.20
C PRO A 39 -9.98 -9.08 -10.83
N PHE A 40 -9.33 -7.95 -10.53
CA PHE A 40 -8.73 -7.68 -9.23
C PHE A 40 -9.66 -6.99 -8.22
N PHE A 41 -10.83 -6.49 -8.62
CA PHE A 41 -11.74 -5.78 -7.72
C PHE A 41 -12.11 -6.63 -6.50
N GLU A 42 -12.73 -7.78 -6.73
CA GLU A 42 -13.09 -8.72 -5.66
C GLU A 42 -11.88 -9.38 -5.00
N ARG A 43 -10.79 -9.56 -5.74
CA ARG A 43 -9.55 -10.14 -5.18
C ARG A 43 -8.93 -9.20 -4.14
N LEU A 44 -8.94 -7.90 -4.38
CA LEU A 44 -8.44 -6.91 -3.44
C LEU A 44 -9.32 -6.85 -2.19
N ILE A 45 -10.66 -6.86 -2.35
CA ILE A 45 -11.61 -6.90 -1.22
C ILE A 45 -11.37 -8.16 -0.37
N THR A 46 -11.27 -9.32 -1.03
CA THR A 46 -10.99 -10.61 -0.36
C THR A 46 -9.66 -10.57 0.40
N LEU A 47 -8.60 -9.99 -0.19
CA LEU A 47 -7.31 -9.85 0.48
C LEU A 47 -7.38 -8.89 1.67
N ALA A 48 -8.05 -7.75 1.53
CA ALA A 48 -8.23 -6.79 2.62
C ALA A 48 -9.03 -7.39 3.79
N GLY A 49 -10.04 -8.23 3.49
CA GLY A 49 -10.80 -8.97 4.51
C GLY A 49 -10.07 -10.16 5.13
N SER A 50 -8.90 -10.56 4.60
CA SER A 50 -8.13 -11.70 5.11
C SER A 50 -7.20 -11.37 6.29
N PHE A 51 -7.10 -10.09 6.66
CA PHE A 51 -6.35 -9.67 7.84
C PHE A 51 -7.22 -9.78 9.09
N ASP A 52 -6.62 -10.25 10.19
CA ASP A 52 -7.28 -10.39 11.48
C ASP A 52 -6.33 -9.95 12.60
N PHE A 53 -6.86 -9.43 13.71
CA PHE A 53 -6.02 -8.82 14.74
C PHE A 53 -5.15 -9.83 15.53
N SER A 54 -5.44 -11.14 15.50
CA SER A 54 -4.80 -12.12 16.37
C SER A 54 -3.79 -13.03 15.68
N ALA A 55 -4.08 -13.48 14.45
CA ALA A 55 -3.25 -14.41 13.69
C ALA A 55 -2.51 -13.74 12.54
N ASN A 56 -3.12 -12.79 11.83
CA ASN A 56 -2.53 -12.09 10.70
C ASN A 56 -2.83 -10.57 10.70
N PRO A 57 -2.28 -9.81 11.66
CA PRO A 57 -2.53 -8.39 11.73
C PRO A 57 -1.84 -7.65 10.57
N ARG A 58 -2.47 -6.57 10.12
CA ARG A 58 -1.80 -5.62 9.22
C ARG A 58 -0.57 -5.03 9.90
N LYS A 59 0.40 -4.58 9.09
CA LYS A 59 1.64 -3.96 9.56
C LYS A 59 1.82 -2.58 8.92
N PRO A 60 0.97 -1.60 9.26
CA PRO A 60 0.97 -0.31 8.57
C PRO A 60 2.35 0.36 8.67
N PHE A 61 2.90 0.77 7.54
CA PHE A 61 4.25 1.32 7.44
C PHE A 61 4.40 2.64 8.22
N GLU A 62 3.30 3.40 8.33
CA GLU A 62 3.24 4.64 9.11
C GLU A 62 3.61 4.46 10.60
N HIS A 63 3.46 3.24 11.15
CA HIS A 63 3.77 2.91 12.54
C HIS A 63 5.16 2.28 12.74
N TRP A 64 6.02 2.21 11.71
CA TRP A 64 7.33 1.57 11.84
C TRP A 64 8.32 2.53 12.52
N GLU A 65 8.29 2.58 13.86
CA GLU A 65 9.01 3.57 14.69
C GLU A 65 10.53 3.64 14.43
N PHE A 66 11.14 2.53 14.01
CA PHE A 66 12.56 2.44 13.66
C PHE A 66 12.95 3.14 12.35
N VAL A 67 11.97 3.62 11.58
CA VAL A 67 12.17 4.36 10.33
C VAL A 67 12.11 5.87 10.63
N ASP A 68 12.90 6.69 9.93
CA ASP A 68 12.78 8.15 10.07
C ASP A 68 11.36 8.64 9.75
N ALA A 69 10.84 9.60 10.53
CA ALA A 69 9.47 10.07 10.40
C ALA A 69 9.22 10.79 9.07
N SER A 70 10.19 11.57 8.57
CA SER A 70 10.09 12.25 7.27
C SER A 70 10.15 11.22 6.14
N PHE A 71 10.98 10.18 6.27
CA PHE A 71 10.99 9.08 5.30
C PHE A 71 9.67 8.30 5.28
N ARG A 72 9.07 8.05 6.45
CA ARG A 72 7.75 7.41 6.53
C ARG A 72 6.68 8.21 5.80
N ASP A 73 6.66 9.53 5.97
CA ASP A 73 5.71 10.41 5.27
C ASP A 73 5.92 10.35 3.75
N LEU A 74 7.17 10.47 3.28
CA LEU A 74 7.51 10.38 1.86
C LEU A 74 7.01 9.08 1.24
N VAL A 75 7.42 7.94 1.81
CA VAL A 75 7.06 6.62 1.28
C VAL A 75 5.55 6.44 1.32
N GLY A 76 4.87 6.82 2.41
CA GLY A 76 3.42 6.73 2.52
C GLY A 76 2.69 7.52 1.43
N ARG A 77 3.18 8.69 1.03
CA ARG A 77 2.62 9.48 -0.07
C ARG A 77 2.91 8.86 -1.45
N MET A 78 4.09 8.28 -1.64
CA MET A 78 4.48 7.60 -2.88
C MET A 78 3.71 6.29 -3.09
N THR A 79 3.29 5.63 -2.01
CA THR A 79 2.57 4.35 -2.03
C THR A 79 1.08 4.47 -1.74
N ALA A 80 0.53 5.70 -1.73
CA ALA A 80 -0.91 5.92 -1.59
C ALA A 80 -1.68 5.05 -2.59
N LEU A 81 -2.67 4.29 -2.10
CA LEU A 81 -3.36 3.31 -2.93
C LEU A 81 -4.31 3.96 -3.92
N ASP A 82 -4.95 5.05 -3.51
CA ASP A 82 -5.75 5.90 -4.40
C ASP A 82 -4.82 6.61 -5.38
N PRO A 83 -4.89 6.30 -6.70
CA PRO A 83 -4.02 6.92 -7.69
C PRO A 83 -4.15 8.45 -7.75
N VAL A 84 -5.30 9.01 -7.34
CA VAL A 84 -5.53 10.46 -7.32
C VAL A 84 -4.78 11.15 -6.18
N LYS A 85 -4.48 10.42 -5.10
CA LYS A 85 -3.78 10.94 -3.91
C LYS A 85 -2.27 10.65 -3.94
N ARG A 86 -1.82 9.77 -4.82
CA ARG A 86 -0.39 9.42 -4.96
C ARG A 86 0.39 10.60 -5.54
N ILE A 87 1.45 10.98 -4.86
CA ILE A 87 2.31 12.09 -5.32
C ILE A 87 3.11 11.69 -6.56
N THR A 88 3.48 12.68 -7.37
CA THR A 88 4.35 12.44 -8.54
C THR A 88 5.81 12.28 -8.11
N ALA A 89 6.65 11.76 -9.01
CA ALA A 89 8.10 11.72 -8.78
C ALA A 89 8.70 13.12 -8.56
N LYS A 90 8.16 14.15 -9.23
CA LYS A 90 8.58 15.54 -9.04
C LYS A 90 8.26 16.01 -7.63
N ASP A 91 7.05 15.76 -7.15
CA ASP A 91 6.64 16.15 -5.78
C ASP A 91 7.45 15.38 -4.73
N ALA A 92 7.73 14.09 -4.98
CA ALA A 92 8.57 13.27 -4.11
C ALA A 92 9.99 13.84 -3.96
N LEU A 93 10.62 14.29 -5.06
CA LEU A 93 11.95 14.92 -5.02
C LEU A 93 11.96 16.26 -4.27
N MET A 94 10.81 16.94 -4.18
CA MET A 94 10.67 18.18 -3.41
C MET A 94 10.38 17.92 -1.92
N HIS A 95 10.27 16.65 -1.49
CA HIS A 95 9.95 16.32 -0.11
C HIS A 95 11.11 16.66 0.84
N PRO A 96 10.83 17.19 2.05
CA PRO A 96 11.86 17.58 3.02
C PRO A 96 12.86 16.47 3.37
N TRP A 97 12.47 15.20 3.27
CA TRP A 97 13.38 14.07 3.48
C TRP A 97 14.62 14.10 2.56
N PHE A 98 14.49 14.56 1.31
CA PHE A 98 15.63 14.71 0.40
C PHE A 98 16.43 16.01 0.62
N SER A 99 15.89 16.94 1.40
CA SER A 99 16.51 18.24 1.71
C SER A 99 17.07 18.30 3.14
N ALA A 100 16.92 17.22 3.91
CA ALA A 100 17.49 17.10 5.23
C ALA A 100 18.96 16.72 5.08
N ASP A 101 19.86 17.67 5.42
CA ASP A 101 21.27 17.42 5.66
C ASP A 101 21.49 16.58 6.93
#